data_AF-A0A397UDU4-F1
#
_entry.id   AF-A0A397UDU4-F1
#
_cell.length_a   1.000
_cell.length_b   1.000
_cell.length_c   1.000
_cell.angle_alpha   90.00
_cell.angle_beta   90.00
_cell.angle_gamma   90.00
#
_symmetry.space_group_name_H-M   'P 1'
#
loop_
_entity.id
_entity.type
_entity.pdbx_description
1 polymer ?
#
loop_
_entity_poly.entity_id
_entity_poly.type
_entity_poly.pdbx_seq_one_letter_code
_entity_poly.pdbx_strand_id
1 'polypeptide(L)'
;DEIDESWKKKLIEAFNMCNNVTNIYTLEDLENFLGIKQDTALKFRVKFNFTMERYEDAIVDLTKLIDIEPNNKFALRYRGEAYYLMEKYKEAIIDLTKLLYFEPDSKFALRYLGEIYHLTKEAIIDLAKLLGIELSDDIDESWKKN
;
A
#
# COMPACT_ATOMS: atom_id res chain seq x y z
N ASP A 1 -31.46 -13.77 -8.25
CA ASP A 1 -32.17 -13.37 -7.01
C ASP A 1 -32.01 -11.89 -6.76
N GLU A 2 -33.12 -11.18 -6.50
CA GLU A 2 -33.18 -9.70 -6.31
C GLU A 2 -32.23 -9.16 -5.24
N ILE A 3 -31.78 -10.00 -4.31
CA ILE A 3 -30.81 -9.67 -3.27
C ILE A 3 -29.45 -9.27 -3.88
N ASP A 4 -29.03 -9.88 -5.00
CA ASP A 4 -27.76 -9.58 -5.67
C ASP A 4 -27.79 -8.21 -6.36
N GLU A 5 -28.91 -7.82 -6.96
CA GLU A 5 -29.08 -6.49 -7.58
C GLU A 5 -29.16 -5.36 -6.56
N SER A 6 -29.83 -5.58 -5.42
CA SER A 6 -29.89 -4.58 -4.34
C SER A 6 -28.51 -4.26 -3.77
N TRP A 7 -27.68 -5.28 -3.55
CA TRP A 7 -26.31 -5.10 -3.06
C TRP A 7 -25.38 -4.46 -4.09
N LYS A 8 -25.49 -4.82 -5.37
CA LYS A 8 -24.77 -4.16 -6.45
C LYS A 8 -25.10 -2.67 -6.52
N LYS A 9 -26.37 -2.31 -6.41
CA LYS A 9 -26.81 -0.90 -6.39
C LYS A 9 -26.21 -0.14 -5.21
N LYS A 10 -26.24 -0.71 -4.01
CA LYS A 10 -25.59 -0.12 -2.82
C LYS A 10 -24.09 0.07 -2.99
N LEU A 11 -23.39 -0.88 -3.62
CA LEU A 11 -21.96 -0.76 -3.92
C LEU A 11 -21.67 0.34 -4.94
N ILE A 12 -22.50 0.47 -5.98
CA ILE A 12 -22.40 1.54 -6.98
C ILE A 12 -22.64 2.90 -6.32
N GLU A 13 -23.66 3.00 -5.46
CA GLU A 13 -23.95 4.22 -4.71
C GLU A 13 -22.80 4.58 -3.76
N ALA A 14 -22.28 3.62 -3.00
CA ALA A 14 -21.11 3.83 -2.14
C ALA A 14 -19.85 4.24 -2.93
N PHE A 15 -19.64 3.67 -4.12
CA PHE A 15 -18.55 4.06 -5.01
C PHE A 15 -18.73 5.50 -5.53
N ASN A 16 -19.93 5.86 -5.97
CA ASN A 16 -20.27 7.22 -6.40
C ASN A 16 -20.14 8.24 -5.25
N MET A 17 -20.48 7.82 -4.03
CA MET A 17 -20.30 8.61 -2.82
C MET A 17 -18.82 8.93 -2.59
N CYS A 18 -17.94 7.94 -2.69
CA CYS A 18 -16.50 8.14 -2.52
C CYS A 18 -15.86 8.98 -3.66
N ASN A 19 -16.44 8.97 -4.87
CA ASN A 19 -15.95 9.69 -6.05
C ASN A 19 -16.23 11.19 -6.07
N ASN A 20 -17.22 11.66 -5.33
CA ASN A 20 -17.69 13.03 -5.53
C ASN A 20 -16.77 14.02 -4.80
N VAL A 21 -16.10 14.91 -5.56
CA VAL A 21 -15.00 15.79 -5.13
C VAL A 21 -15.38 16.71 -3.97
N THR A 22 -16.67 16.95 -3.77
CA THR A 22 -17.22 17.80 -2.70
C THR A 22 -17.68 17.04 -1.46
N ASN A 23 -17.69 15.70 -1.50
CA ASN A 23 -18.35 14.89 -0.48
C ASN A 23 -17.34 14.22 0.44
N ILE A 24 -17.21 14.80 1.64
CA ILE A 24 -16.52 14.20 2.77
C ILE A 24 -17.47 13.16 3.38
N TYR A 25 -17.65 12.02 2.73
CA TYR A 25 -18.32 10.90 3.41
C TYR A 25 -17.38 10.37 4.47
N THR A 26 -17.83 10.45 5.71
CA THR A 26 -17.08 9.93 6.83
C THR A 26 -17.09 8.39 6.79
N LEU A 27 -16.16 7.77 7.51
CA LEU A 27 -16.17 6.32 7.68
C LEU A 27 -17.50 5.83 8.28
N GLU A 28 -18.09 6.63 9.17
CA GLU A 28 -19.37 6.39 9.82
C GLU A 28 -20.54 6.39 8.84
N ASP A 29 -20.55 7.30 7.86
CA ASP A 29 -21.61 7.32 6.82
C ASP A 29 -21.61 6.02 6.00
N LEU A 30 -20.42 5.52 5.63
CA LEU A 30 -20.28 4.30 4.84
C LEU A 30 -20.65 3.05 5.64
N GLU A 31 -20.26 2.99 6.91
CA GLU A 31 -20.62 1.92 7.84
C GLU A 31 -22.14 1.84 8.03
N ASN A 32 -22.79 2.98 8.30
CA ASN A 32 -24.24 3.07 8.47
C ASN A 32 -25.00 2.73 7.19
N PHE A 33 -24.53 3.22 6.04
CA PHE A 33 -25.20 3.01 4.74
C PHE A 33 -25.14 1.54 4.28
N LEU A 34 -23.97 0.90 4.43
CA LEU A 34 -23.77 -0.48 3.98
C LEU A 34 -24.09 -1.51 5.06
N GLY A 35 -24.22 -1.10 6.33
CA GLY A 35 -24.38 -2.01 7.47
C GLY A 35 -23.18 -2.94 7.64
N ILE A 36 -21.97 -2.47 7.31
CA ILE A 36 -20.74 -3.26 7.34
C ILE A 36 -19.86 -2.87 8.53
N LYS A 37 -18.96 -3.78 8.91
CA LYS A 37 -17.95 -3.54 9.94
C LYS A 37 -16.93 -2.50 9.46
N GLN A 38 -16.36 -1.78 10.42
CA GLN A 38 -15.32 -0.78 10.22
C GLN A 38 -14.13 -1.28 9.39
N ASP A 39 -13.64 -2.50 9.65
CA ASP A 39 -12.52 -3.07 8.91
C ASP A 39 -12.84 -3.24 7.41
N THR A 40 -14.09 -3.58 7.10
CA THR A 40 -14.59 -3.79 5.75
C THR A 40 -14.78 -2.44 5.05
N ALA A 41 -15.31 -1.45 5.77
CA ALA A 41 -15.43 -0.07 5.29
C ALA A 41 -14.06 0.53 4.94
N LEU A 42 -13.07 0.37 5.83
CA LEU A 42 -11.69 0.81 5.60
C LEU A 42 -11.07 0.12 4.38
N LYS A 43 -11.19 -1.21 4.25
CA LYS A 43 -10.68 -1.95 3.08
C LYS A 43 -11.31 -1.48 1.77
N PHE A 44 -12.59 -1.13 1.77
CA PHE A 44 -13.28 -0.58 0.60
C PHE A 44 -12.69 0.79 0.21
N ARG A 45 -12.57 1.70 1.19
CA ARG A 45 -11.99 3.03 0.98
C ARG A 45 -10.54 2.97 0.50
N VAL A 46 -9.73 2.04 1.02
CA VAL A 46 -8.37 1.81 0.53
C VAL A 46 -8.36 1.49 -0.97
N LYS A 47 -9.14 0.49 -1.40
CA LYS A 47 -9.19 0.10 -2.82
C LYS A 47 -9.68 1.24 -3.71
N PHE A 48 -10.65 2.00 -3.22
CA PHE A 48 -11.16 3.18 -3.89
C PHE A 48 -10.05 4.24 -4.07
N ASN A 49 -9.37 4.60 -2.98
CA ASN A 49 -8.28 5.59 -3.01
C ASN A 49 -7.12 5.14 -3.90
N PHE A 50 -6.79 3.84 -3.93
CA PHE A 50 -5.82 3.29 -4.88
C PHE A 50 -6.23 3.46 -6.34
N THR A 51 -7.52 3.28 -6.65
CA THR A 51 -8.07 3.49 -8.00
C THR A 51 -8.02 4.97 -8.41
N MET A 52 -8.08 5.87 -7.43
CA MET A 52 -7.98 7.31 -7.61
C MET A 52 -6.55 7.85 -7.46
N GLU A 53 -5.55 6.96 -7.29
CA GLU A 53 -4.15 7.32 -7.01
C GLU A 53 -3.95 8.25 -5.79
N ARG A 54 -4.89 8.21 -4.83
CA ARG A 54 -4.86 8.97 -3.57
C ARG A 54 -4.16 8.17 -2.48
N TYR A 55 -2.86 7.98 -2.62
CA TYR A 55 -2.09 7.08 -1.76
C TYR A 55 -2.00 7.57 -0.31
N GLU A 56 -1.96 8.89 -0.07
CA GLU A 56 -1.99 9.47 1.28
C GLU A 56 -3.27 9.13 2.03
N ASP A 57 -4.43 9.28 1.38
CA ASP A 57 -5.73 8.95 1.97
C ASP A 57 -5.83 7.45 2.24
N ALA A 58 -5.30 6.62 1.34
CA ALA A 58 -5.21 5.17 1.57
C ALA A 58 -4.34 4.85 2.80
N ILE A 59 -3.18 5.51 2.96
CA ILE A 59 -2.28 5.32 4.10
C ILE A 59 -2.96 5.63 5.43
N VAL A 60 -3.82 6.66 5.49
CA VAL A 60 -4.59 6.99 6.69
C VAL A 60 -5.50 5.83 7.10
N ASP A 61 -6.25 5.28 6.15
CA ASP A 61 -7.17 4.17 6.44
C ASP A 61 -6.44 2.84 6.69
N LEU A 62 -5.30 2.62 6.03
CA LEU A 62 -4.41 1.48 6.28
C LEU A 62 -3.78 1.53 7.67
N THR A 63 -3.44 2.72 8.15
CA THR A 63 -2.89 2.90 9.50
C THR A 63 -3.95 2.56 10.55
N LYS A 64 -5.20 3.00 10.36
CA LYS A 64 -6.32 2.57 11.24
C LYS A 64 -6.51 1.05 11.26
N LEU A 65 -6.39 0.38 10.11
CA LEU A 65 -6.46 -1.09 10.05
C LEU A 65 -5.33 -1.74 10.87
N ILE A 66 -4.14 -1.14 10.89
CA ILE A 66 -3.00 -1.61 11.70
C ILE A 66 -3.21 -1.30 13.19
N ASP A 67 -3.83 -0.18 13.53
CA ASP A 67 -4.18 0.14 14.92
C ASP A 67 -5.22 -0.85 15.48
N ILE A 68 -6.15 -1.30 14.64
CA ILE A 68 -7.14 -2.34 14.97
C ILE A 68 -6.47 -3.73 15.07
N GLU A 69 -5.63 -4.07 14.08
CA GLU A 69 -4.94 -5.35 13.98
C GLU A 69 -3.48 -5.13 13.54
N PRO A 70 -2.51 -5.13 14.47
CA PRO A 70 -1.12 -4.77 14.18
C PRO A 70 -0.39 -5.64 13.15
N ASN A 71 -0.91 -6.83 12.86
CA ASN A 71 -0.41 -7.79 11.89
C ASN A 71 -1.35 -7.96 10.68
N ASN A 72 -2.25 -7.01 10.44
CA ASN A 72 -3.18 -7.05 9.32
C ASN A 72 -2.43 -7.09 7.98
N LYS A 73 -2.40 -8.25 7.35
CA LYS A 73 -1.66 -8.51 6.11
C LYS A 73 -2.13 -7.65 4.94
N PHE A 74 -3.44 -7.37 4.85
CA PHE A 74 -3.98 -6.46 3.85
C PHE A 74 -3.40 -5.05 4.03
N ALA A 75 -3.38 -4.57 5.28
CA ALA A 75 -2.87 -3.24 5.58
C ALA A 75 -1.37 -3.12 5.33
N LEU A 76 -0.56 -4.08 5.77
CA LEU A 76 0.89 -4.11 5.52
C LEU A 76 1.19 -4.15 4.01
N ARG A 77 0.46 -4.97 3.25
CA ARG A 77 0.62 -5.09 1.81
C ARG A 77 0.35 -3.77 1.09
N TYR A 78 -0.84 -3.21 1.28
CA TYR A 78 -1.26 -2.00 0.57
C TYR A 78 -0.53 -0.77 1.08
N ARG A 79 -0.12 -0.70 2.36
CA ARG A 79 0.64 0.45 2.86
C ARG A 79 2.07 0.44 2.34
N GLY A 80 2.68 -0.74 2.27
CA GLY A 80 3.97 -0.92 1.58
C GLY A 80 3.91 -0.52 0.10
N GLU A 81 2.85 -0.91 -0.61
CA GLU A 81 2.63 -0.50 -2.01
C GLU A 81 2.43 1.01 -2.17
N ALA A 82 1.59 1.61 -1.33
CA ALA A 82 1.34 3.05 -1.35
C ALA A 82 2.65 3.83 -1.10
N TYR A 83 3.44 3.43 -0.10
CA TYR A 83 4.73 4.06 0.15
C TYR A 83 5.70 3.90 -1.02
N TYR A 84 5.73 2.74 -1.67
CA TYR A 84 6.56 2.54 -2.86
C TYR A 84 6.15 3.47 -4.01
N LEU A 85 4.85 3.56 -4.32
CA LEU A 85 4.32 4.42 -5.38
C LEU A 85 4.55 5.91 -5.11
N MET A 86 4.72 6.27 -3.84
CA MET A 86 5.09 7.62 -3.40
C MET A 86 6.61 7.82 -3.23
N GLU A 87 7.44 6.86 -3.66
CA GLU A 87 8.90 6.85 -3.51
C GLU A 87 9.40 6.92 -2.05
N LYS A 88 8.54 6.62 -1.09
CA LYS A 88 8.84 6.52 0.35
C LYS A 88 9.39 5.13 0.67
N TYR A 89 10.56 4.83 0.08
CA TYR A 89 11.13 3.49 0.08
C TYR A 89 11.46 2.93 1.46
N LYS A 90 11.84 3.78 2.43
CA LYS A 90 12.16 3.33 3.79
C LYS A 90 10.93 2.77 4.48
N GLU A 91 9.82 3.49 4.40
CA GLU A 91 8.53 3.11 4.96
C GLU A 91 7.96 1.88 4.25
N ALA A 92 8.10 1.81 2.92
CA ALA A 92 7.73 0.65 2.13
C ALA A 92 8.48 -0.62 2.59
N ILE A 93 9.80 -0.52 2.79
CA ILE A 93 10.61 -1.65 3.27
C ILE A 93 10.09 -2.17 4.61
N ILE A 94 9.81 -1.27 5.57
CA ILE A 94 9.35 -1.66 6.92
C ILE A 94 8.09 -2.52 6.84
N ASP A 95 7.07 -2.08 6.10
CA ASP A 95 5.79 -2.79 6.01
C ASP A 95 5.91 -4.08 5.19
N LEU A 96 6.66 -4.06 4.08
CA LEU A 96 6.86 -5.25 3.22
C LEU A 96 7.72 -6.33 3.89
N THR A 97 8.75 -5.94 4.65
CA THR A 97 9.53 -6.89 5.46
C THR A 97 8.69 -7.48 6.59
N LYS A 98 7.84 -6.67 7.23
CA LYS A 98 6.90 -7.18 8.22
C LYS A 98 5.85 -8.11 7.59
N LEU A 99 5.41 -7.86 6.37
CA LEU A 99 4.56 -8.79 5.62
C LEU A 99 5.29 -10.12 5.35
N LEU A 100 6.55 -10.10 4.93
CA LEU A 100 7.36 -11.32 4.73
C LEU A 100 7.55 -12.14 6.01
N TYR A 101 7.60 -11.50 7.18
CA TYR A 101 7.63 -12.24 8.45
C TYR A 101 6.39 -13.15 8.62
N PHE A 102 5.22 -12.73 8.13
CA PHE A 102 3.98 -13.51 8.21
C PHE A 102 3.68 -14.32 6.93
N GLU A 103 4.25 -13.92 5.79
CA GLU A 103 4.10 -14.56 4.48
C GLU A 103 5.46 -14.62 3.78
N PRO A 104 6.36 -15.55 4.18
CA PRO A 104 7.73 -15.60 3.68
C PRO A 104 7.85 -15.72 2.16
N ASP A 105 6.87 -16.39 1.53
CA ASP A 105 6.83 -16.61 0.08
C ASP A 105 5.95 -15.59 -0.66
N SER A 106 5.66 -14.44 -0.04
CA SER A 106 4.87 -13.38 -0.67
C SER A 106 5.62 -12.79 -1.86
N LYS A 107 5.33 -13.33 -3.05
CA LYS A 107 5.85 -12.83 -4.35
C LYS A 107 5.66 -11.32 -4.51
N PHE A 108 4.57 -10.79 -3.95
CA PHE A 108 4.29 -9.36 -3.95
C PHE A 108 5.36 -8.60 -3.16
N ALA A 109 5.59 -8.97 -1.90
CA ALA A 109 6.56 -8.28 -1.06
C ALA A 109 7.99 -8.43 -1.60
N LEU A 110 8.36 -9.63 -2.05
CA LEU A 110 9.67 -9.88 -2.67
C LEU A 110 9.90 -9.02 -3.92
N ARG A 111 8.88 -8.87 -4.78
CA ARG A 111 8.97 -8.04 -5.99
C ARG A 111 9.26 -6.58 -5.63
N TYR A 112 8.43 -5.97 -4.78
CA TYR A 112 8.60 -4.55 -4.42
C TYR A 112 9.89 -4.28 -3.67
N LEU A 113 10.29 -5.18 -2.74
CA LEU A 113 11.57 -5.04 -2.07
C LEU A 113 12.74 -5.13 -3.06
N GLY A 114 12.70 -6.08 -4.01
CA GLY A 114 13.71 -6.20 -5.06
C GLY A 114 13.82 -4.93 -5.92
N GLU A 115 12.68 -4.36 -6.33
CA GLU A 115 12.64 -3.08 -7.07
C GLU A 115 13.23 -1.93 -6.24
N ILE A 116 12.86 -1.81 -4.96
CA ILE A 116 13.40 -0.78 -4.06
C ILE A 116 14.91 -0.92 -3.92
N TYR A 117 15.40 -2.14 -3.70
CA TYR A 117 16.84 -2.40 -3.57
C TYR A 117 17.61 -2.06 -4.85
N HIS A 118 17.03 -2.34 -6.01
CA HIS A 118 17.61 -1.94 -7.30
C HIS A 118 17.70 -0.42 -7.44
N LEU A 119 16.59 0.28 -7.23
CA LEU A 119 16.51 1.74 -7.35
C LEU A 119 17.45 2.47 -6.38
N THR A 120 17.51 1.99 -5.13
CA THR A 120 18.41 2.57 -4.12
C THR A 120 19.88 2.29 -4.43
N LYS A 121 20.21 1.12 -4.98
CA LYS A 121 21.57 0.81 -5.46
C LYS A 121 21.97 1.74 -6.62
N GLU A 122 21.10 1.91 -7.61
CA GLU A 122 21.37 2.79 -8.76
C GLU A 122 21.58 4.24 -8.31
N ALA A 123 20.72 4.77 -7.42
CA ALA A 123 20.87 6.12 -6.89
C ALA A 123 22.21 6.35 -6.16
N ILE A 124 22.69 5.35 -5.41
CA ILE A 124 24.00 5.41 -4.74
C ILE A 124 25.14 5.44 -5.77
N ILE A 125 25.06 4.59 -6.80
CA ILE A 125 26.07 4.53 -7.86
C ILE A 125 26.15 5.86 -8.62
N ASP A 126 25.01 6.43 -8.99
CA ASP A 126 24.99 7.69 -9.75
C ASP A 126 25.48 8.87 -8.91
N LEU A 127 25.14 8.90 -7.62
CA LEU A 127 25.70 9.89 -6.69
C LEU A 127 27.21 9.75 -6.55
N ALA A 128 27.74 8.54 -6.46
CA ALA A 128 29.19 8.31 -6.36
C ALA A 128 29.94 8.78 -7.61
N LYS A 129 29.40 8.51 -8.81
CA LYS A 129 29.95 9.02 -10.07
C LYS A 129 29.98 10.55 -10.10
N LEU A 130 28.89 11.20 -9.68
CA LEU A 130 28.81 12.67 -9.60
C LEU A 130 29.86 13.26 -8.65
N LEU A 131 30.18 12.55 -7.58
CA LEU A 131 31.17 12.97 -6.58
C LEU A 131 32.60 12.53 -6.91
N GLY A 132 32.82 11.78 -7.99
CA GLY A 132 34.13 11.22 -8.36
C GLY A 132 34.64 10.17 -7.35
N ILE A 133 33.74 9.51 -6.63
CA ILE A 133 34.06 8.46 -5.66
C ILE A 133 34.10 7.12 -6.39
N GLU A 134 35.25 6.44 -6.35
CA GLU A 134 35.32 5.03 -6.74
C GLU A 134 34.66 4.16 -5.68
N LEU A 135 33.56 3.50 -6.05
CA LEU A 135 32.92 2.47 -5.23
C LEU A 135 33.69 1.16 -5.42
N SER A 136 34.00 0.44 -4.33
CA SER A 136 34.64 -0.88 -4.43
C SER A 136 33.72 -1.89 -5.12
N ASP A 137 34.28 -2.75 -5.97
CA ASP A 137 33.59 -3.84 -6.69
C ASP A 137 32.79 -4.79 -5.77
N ASP A 138 33.07 -4.79 -4.45
CA ASP A 138 32.33 -5.54 -3.43
C ASP A 138 30.85 -5.16 -3.33
N ILE A 139 30.48 -3.91 -3.69
CA ILE A 139 29.06 -3.49 -3.78
C ILE A 139 28.36 -4.20 -4.96
N ASP A 140 29.11 -4.73 -5.92
CA ASP A 140 28.56 -5.47 -7.04
C ASP A 140 28.51 -6.99 -6.81
N GLU A 141 29.36 -7.55 -5.93
CA GLU A 141 29.35 -8.98 -5.57
C GLU A 141 28.42 -9.33 -4.40
N SER A 142 28.25 -8.47 -3.39
CA SER A 142 27.42 -8.81 -2.22
C SER A 142 25.93 -8.94 -2.54
N TRP A 143 25.50 -8.42 -3.70
CA TRP A 143 24.10 -8.39 -4.15
C TRP A 143 23.78 -9.47 -5.18
N LYS A 144 24.79 -10.19 -5.68
CA LYS A 144 24.62 -11.32 -6.62
C LYS A 144 24.39 -12.66 -5.90
N LYS A 145 24.42 -12.68 -4.56
CA LYS A 145 24.51 -13.91 -3.75
C LYS A 145 23.32 -14.24 -2.84
N ASN A 146 22.20 -13.53 -2.92
CA ASN A 146 20.97 -13.88 -2.20
C ASN A 146 19.78 -13.96 -3.14
#